data_AF-A0A392Q2P6-F1
#
_entry.id   AF-A0A392Q2P6-F1
#
_cell.length_a   1.000
_cell.length_b   1.000
_cell.length_c   1.000
_cell.angle_alpha   90.00
_cell.angle_beta   90.00
_cell.angle_gamma   90.00
#
_symmetry.space_group_name_H-M   'P 1'
#
loop_
_entity.id
_entity.type
_entity.pdbx_description
1 polymer ?
#
loop_
_entity_poly.entity_id
_entity_poly.type
_entity_poly.pdbx_seq_one_letter_code
_entity_poly.pdbx_strand_id
1 'polypeptide(L)' 'MIKVGRSFDAKAMLNIFHHYGNIVEVVIPAKRDKGGRRFGFARFDQVKDVRRFGVEL' A
#
# COMPACT_ATOMS: atom_id res chain seq x y z
N MET A 1 -7.08 -0.89 2.33
CA MET A 1 -6.42 -2.19 2.10
C MET A 1 -6.23 -2.35 0.61
N ILE A 2 -5.00 -2.42 0.13
CA ILE A 2 -4.72 -2.29 -1.31
C ILE A 2 -4.41 -3.66 -1.90
N LYS A 3 -5.02 -3.96 -3.05
CA LYS A 3 -4.88 -5.25 -3.74
C LYS A 3 -3.55 -5.28 -4.48
N VAL A 4 -2.69 -6.21 -4.08
CA VAL A 4 -1.34 -6.36 -4.63
C VAL A 4 -1.40 -7.41 -5.74
N GLY A 5 -1.07 -7.03 -6.97
CA GLY A 5 -0.99 -7.94 -8.11
C GLY A 5 0.09 -9.02 -7.92
N ARG A 6 0.13 -10.04 -8.79
CA ARG A 6 1.02 -11.21 -8.63
C ARG A 6 2.52 -10.85 -8.47
N SER A 7 2.94 -9.68 -8.97
CA SER A 7 4.33 -9.22 -9.02
C SER A 7 4.56 -7.82 -8.41
N PHE A 8 3.65 -7.34 -7.55
CA PHE A 8 3.91 -6.09 -6.82
C PHE A 8 4.85 -6.37 -5.65
N ASP A 9 6.04 -5.76 -5.69
CA ASP A 9 7.01 -5.80 -4.61
C ASP A 9 6.87 -4.57 -3.69
N ALA A 10 7.54 -4.60 -2.54
CA ALA A 10 7.49 -3.52 -1.56
C ALA A 10 8.02 -2.20 -2.14
N LYS A 11 8.95 -2.26 -3.12
CA LYS A 11 9.55 -1.10 -3.77
C LYS A 11 8.56 -0.39 -4.68
N ALA A 12 7.78 -1.13 -5.47
CA ALA A 12 6.70 -0.58 -6.28
C ALA A 12 5.63 0.11 -5.42
N MET A 13 5.28 -0.49 -4.28
CA MET A 13 4.37 0.13 -3.33
C MET A 13 4.95 1.43 -2.73
N LEU A 14 6.22 1.44 -2.30
CA LEU A 14 6.87 2.65 -1.80
C LEU A 14 6.81 3.79 -2.82
N ASN A 15 7.10 3.51 -4.10
CA ASN A 15 7.05 4.53 -5.15
C ASN A 15 5.65 5.12 -5.34
N ILE A 16 4.60 4.30 -5.31
CA ILE A 16 3.22 4.77 -5.47
C ILE A 16 2.80 5.63 -4.28
N PHE A 17 3.11 5.18 -3.06
CA PHE A 17 2.63 5.84 -1.86
C PHE A 17 3.36 7.15 -1.55
N HIS A 18 4.56 7.38 -2.10
CA HIS A 18 5.38 8.55 -1.77
C HIS A 18 4.69 9.85 -2.23
N HIS A 19 3.82 9.77 -3.23
CA HIS A 19 3.01 10.88 -3.69
C HIS A 19 1.94 11.33 -2.68
N TYR A 20 1.51 10.47 -1.76
CA TYR A 20 0.41 10.75 -0.84
C TYR A 20 0.86 11.22 0.55
N GLY A 21 2.15 11.09 0.87
CA GLY A 21 2.69 11.49 2.16
C GLY A 21 4.03 10.81 2.44
N ASN A 22 4.60 11.13 3.61
CA ASN A 22 5.84 10.48 4.03
C ASN A 22 5.53 9.07 4.56
N ILE A 23 5.99 8.06 3.81
CA ILE A 23 5.78 6.66 4.15
C ILE A 23 6.82 6.25 5.17
N VAL A 24 6.36 5.65 6.26
CA VAL A 24 7.24 5.09 7.29
C VAL A 24 7.49 3.61 7.02
N GLU A 25 6.50 2.90 6.46
CA GLU A 25 6.57 1.46 6.31
C GLU A 25 5.62 0.93 5.24
N VAL A 26 6.05 -0.11 4.52
CA VAL A 26 5.20 -0.92 3.65
C VAL A 26 5.35 -2.39 4.03
N VAL A 27 4.22 -3.07 4.26
CA VAL A 27 4.18 -4.48 4.60
C VAL A 27 3.33 -5.23 3.58
N ILE A 28 3.92 -6.25 2.95
CA ILE A 28 3.22 -7.22 2.11
C ILE A 28 3.33 -8.59 2.80
N PRO A 29 2.27 -9.07 3.48
CA PRO A 29 2.30 -10.39 4.09
C PRO A 29 2.54 -11.48 3.04
N ALA A 30 3.40 -12.45 3.36
CA ALA A 30 3.63 -13.61 2.51
C ALA A 30 2.37 -14.48 2.35
N LYS A 31 1.52 -14.49 3.40
CA LYS A 31 0.27 -15.24 3.44
C LYS A 31 -0.75 -14.68 2.45
N ARG A 32 -1.38 -15.58 1.70
CA ARG A 32 -2.52 -15.28 0.82
C ARG A 32 -3.84 -15.53 1.54
N ASP A 33 -4.88 -14.80 1.15
CA ASP A 33 -6.23 -15.10 1.63
C ASP A 33 -6.79 -16.39 0.99
N LYS A 34 -7.98 -16.82 1.41
CA LYS A 34 -8.65 -18.03 0.89
C LYS A 34 -8.86 -17.99 -0.63
N GLY A 35 -8.92 -16.81 -1.24
CA GLY A 35 -9.06 -16.61 -2.69
C GLY A 35 -7.73 -16.42 -3.43
N GLY A 36 -6.59 -16.65 -2.77
CA GLY A 36 -5.27 -16.49 -3.37
C GLY A 36 -4.83 -15.04 -3.56
N ARG A 37 -5.52 -14.07 -2.96
CA ARG A 37 -5.20 -12.64 -3.06
C ARG A 37 -4.13 -12.27 -2.04
N ARG A 38 -3.32 -11.27 -2.39
CA ARG A 38 -2.38 -10.60 -1.47
C ARG A 38 -2.82 -9.16 -1.26
N PHE A 39 -2.60 -8.68 -0.04
CA PHE A 39 -2.89 -7.32 0.36
C PHE A 39 -1.60 -6.66 0.81
N GLY A 40 -1.50 -5.37 0.58
CA GLY A 40 -0.42 -4.53 1.06
C GLY A 40 -0.95 -3.50 2.05
N PHE A 41 -0.12 -3.20 3.05
CA PHE A 41 -0.36 -2.15 4.04
C PHE A 41 0.75 -1.11 3.93
N ALA A 42 0.39 0.17 3.99
CA ALA A 42 1.33 1.28 4.06
C ALA A 42 0.99 2.13 5.28
N ARG A 43 2.01 2.48 6.08
CA ARG A 43 1.88 3.37 7.23
C ARG A 43 2.59 4.69 6.92
N PHE A 44 1.93 5.80 7.23
CA PHE A 44 2.44 7.15 7.05
C PHE A 44 2.62 7.82 8.40
N ASP A 45 3.61 8.71 8.56
CA ASP A 45 3.78 9.53 9.77
C ASP A 45 2.92 10.79 9.69
N GLN A 46 2.65 11.28 8.48
CA GLN A 46 1.86 12.47 8.15
C GLN A 46 1.18 12.25 6.79
N VAL A 47 -0.14 12.06 6.79
CA VAL A 47 -0.93 12.03 5.55
C VAL A 47 -1.31 13.48 5.24
N LYS A 48 -0.71 14.06 4.18
CA LYS A 48 -0.99 15.46 3.79
C LYS A 48 -2.44 15.66 3.33
N ASP A 49 -3.04 14.65 2.70
CA ASP A 49 -4.42 14.69 2.22
C ASP A 49 -5.13 13.34 2.39
N VAL A 50 -5.87 13.23 3.51
CA VAL A 50 -6.60 12.02 3.87
C VAL A 50 -7.75 11.73 2.91
N ARG A 51 -8.38 12.77 2.36
CA ARG A 51 -9.55 12.63 1.46
C ARG A 51 -9.13 12.08 0.11
N ARG A 52 -7.98 12.52 -0.39
CA ARG A 52 -7.43 12.08 -1.67
C ARG A 52 -6.91 10.64 -1.61
N PHE A 53 -6.32 10.25 -0.48
CA PHE A 53 -5.84 8.88 -0.26
C PHE A 53 -6.95 7.82 -0.31
N GLY A 54 -8.15 8.12 0.21
CA GLY A 54 -9.27 7.17 0.22
C GLY A 54 -10.06 7.06 -1.09
N VAL A 55 -9.86 7.99 -2.03
CA VAL A 55 -10.67 8.11 -3.26
C VAL A 55 -9.87 7.77 -4.53
N GLU A 56 -8.55 7.98 -4.55
CA GLU A 56 -7.72 7.78 -5.74
C GLU A 56 -7.01 6.41 -5.83
N LEU A 57 -7.15 5.53 -4.82
CA LEU A 57 -6.42 4.24 -4.70
C LEU A 57 -7.31 3.00 -4.71
#